data_AF-A0A9N9I3G6-F1
#
_entry.id   AF-A0A9N9I3G6-F1
#
_cell.length_a   1.000
_cell.length_b   1.000
_cell.length_c   1.000
_cell.angle_alpha   90.00
_cell.angle_beta   90.00
_cell.angle_gamma   90.00
#
_symmetry.space_group_name_H-M   'P 1'
#
loop_
_entity.id
_entity.type
_entity.pdbx_description
1 polymer ?
#
loop_
_entity_poly.entity_id
_entity_poly.type
_entity_poly.pdbx_seq_one_letter_code
_entity_poly.pdbx_strand_id
1 'polypeptide(L)'
;DYLNNPNIYAQYITRRKVFHSKYKILALEHYSQNVKYVKNGQSAIQYQIPNEYIIKTEVANQMLYCETKYTLANKVLYTITWKEGRAKWIVSSKQSATGVVNAFLKKINRENSQISGIHIFGFNIEILHQARIKQSKKSSTAKAIVNKRKRPLNEMQLVS
;
A
#
# COMPACT_ATOMS: atom_id res chain seq x y z
N ASP A 1 11.47 11.06 -10.95
CA ASP A 1 11.30 10.99 -9.49
C ASP A 1 9.84 11.10 -9.08
N TYR A 2 9.30 10.11 -8.37
CA TYR A 2 7.97 10.18 -7.76
C TYR A 2 7.82 11.35 -6.78
N LEU A 3 8.93 11.74 -6.11
CA LEU A 3 8.95 12.86 -5.16
C LEU A 3 8.50 14.20 -5.79
N ASN A 4 8.71 14.37 -7.10
CA ASN A 4 8.36 15.60 -7.82
C ASN A 4 7.01 15.48 -8.56
N ASN A 5 6.50 14.26 -8.73
CA ASN A 5 5.22 14.01 -9.40
C ASN A 5 4.53 12.78 -8.78
N PRO A 6 3.38 12.97 -8.11
CA PRO A 6 2.70 11.87 -7.44
C PRO A 6 2.03 10.89 -8.42
N ASN A 7 2.04 11.19 -9.73
CA ASN A 7 1.49 10.34 -10.75
C ASN A 7 2.54 9.35 -11.26
N ILE A 8 2.18 8.07 -11.31
CA ILE A 8 3.00 6.99 -11.84
C ILE A 8 2.25 6.32 -12.99
N TYR A 9 2.96 6.16 -14.10
CA TYR A 9 2.49 5.36 -15.23
C TYR A 9 3.24 4.02 -15.18
N ALA A 10 2.49 2.93 -15.12
CA ALA A 10 3.05 1.59 -15.15
C ALA A 10 2.55 0.84 -16.37
N GLN A 11 3.44 0.06 -16.95
CA GLN A 11 3.15 -0.84 -18.06
C GLN A 11 3.21 -2.28 -17.56
N TYR A 12 2.18 -3.04 -17.85
CA TYR A 12 2.05 -4.44 -17.47
C TYR A 12 1.93 -5.30 -18.72
N ILE A 13 2.71 -6.38 -18.77
CA ILE A 13 2.68 -7.33 -19.86
C ILE A 13 2.05 -8.62 -19.33
N THR A 14 0.95 -9.05 -19.92
CA THR A 14 0.27 -10.31 -19.56
C THR A 14 -0.18 -11.01 -20.82
N ARG A 15 0.24 -12.26 -21.02
CA ARG A 15 -0.11 -13.06 -22.21
C ARG A 15 0.11 -12.31 -23.53
N ARG A 16 1.28 -11.66 -23.68
CA ARG A 16 1.67 -10.82 -24.84
C ARG A 16 0.82 -9.57 -25.06
N LYS A 17 -0.12 -9.24 -24.18
CA LYS A 17 -0.85 -7.98 -24.20
C LYS A 17 -0.22 -6.99 -23.25
N VAL A 18 -0.15 -5.74 -23.70
CA VAL A 18 0.35 -4.61 -22.94
C VAL A 18 -0.84 -3.86 -22.36
N PHE A 19 -0.81 -3.61 -21.05
CA PHE A 19 -1.80 -2.82 -20.33
C PHE A 19 -1.09 -1.66 -19.65
N HIS A 20 -1.69 -0.49 -19.71
CA HIS A 20 -1.20 0.69 -19.01
C HIS A 20 -2.08 0.95 -17.81
N SER A 21 -1.47 1.35 -16.70
CA SER A 21 -2.21 1.82 -15.54
C SER A 21 -1.60 3.08 -15.00
N LYS A 22 -2.47 3.98 -14.58
CA LYS A 22 -2.11 5.26 -14.00
C LYS A 22 -2.45 5.24 -12.53
N TYR A 23 -1.46 5.55 -11.73
CA TYR A 23 -1.59 5.69 -10.29
C TYR A 23 -1.37 7.14 -9.91
N LYS A 24 -2.10 7.62 -8.91
CA LYS A 24 -1.77 8.86 -8.19
C LYS A 24 -1.68 8.55 -6.72
N ILE A 25 -0.51 8.73 -6.14
CA ILE A 25 -0.30 8.38 -4.74
C ILE A 25 -0.75 9.57 -3.89
N LEU A 26 -1.61 9.27 -2.92
CA LEU A 26 -2.13 10.27 -1.98
C LEU A 26 -1.40 10.19 -0.65
N ALA A 27 -1.08 8.97 -0.20
CA ALA A 27 -0.29 8.71 0.98
C ALA A 27 0.60 7.49 0.69
N LEU A 28 1.93 7.64 0.80
CA LEU A 28 2.88 6.56 0.45
C LEU A 28 2.98 5.50 1.55
N GLU A 29 3.15 6.01 2.76
CA GLU A 29 3.24 5.39 4.08
C GLU A 29 4.01 4.07 4.27
N HIS A 30 4.34 3.80 5.52
CA HIS A 30 5.54 3.08 5.95
C HIS A 30 5.25 1.59 6.08
N TYR A 31 6.30 0.75 6.07
CA TYR A 31 6.14 -0.63 6.49
C TYR A 31 5.97 -0.71 8.01
N SER A 32 4.96 -1.46 8.46
CA SER A 32 4.82 -1.83 9.86
C SER A 32 6.02 -2.66 10.32
N GLN A 33 6.33 -2.63 11.61
CA GLN A 33 7.42 -3.43 12.19
C GLN A 33 7.24 -4.93 11.89
N ASN A 34 6.00 -5.42 11.92
CA ASN A 34 5.63 -6.80 11.60
C ASN A 34 4.96 -6.88 10.22
N VAL A 35 5.70 -6.48 9.18
CA VAL A 35 5.19 -6.35 7.80
C VAL A 35 4.57 -7.62 7.25
N LYS A 36 3.41 -7.49 6.61
CA LYS A 36 2.75 -8.55 5.83
C LYS A 36 3.16 -8.49 4.38
N TYR A 37 3.06 -9.64 3.73
CA TYR A 37 3.44 -9.83 2.33
C TYR A 37 2.25 -10.34 1.52
N VAL A 38 2.20 -9.93 0.27
CA VAL A 38 1.31 -10.51 -0.75
C VAL A 38 2.15 -11.22 -1.79
N LYS A 39 1.76 -12.43 -2.17
CA LYS A 39 2.45 -13.24 -3.18
C LYS A 39 1.78 -13.04 -4.54
N ASN A 40 2.58 -12.90 -5.59
CA ASN A 40 2.09 -13.06 -6.94
C ASN A 40 1.93 -14.55 -7.23
N GLY A 41 0.73 -15.03 -7.57
CA GLY A 41 0.47 -16.47 -7.74
C GLY A 41 1.31 -17.15 -8.82
N GLN A 42 1.88 -16.39 -9.76
CA GLN A 42 2.70 -16.90 -10.86
C GLN A 42 4.21 -16.82 -10.60
N SER A 43 4.66 -16.13 -9.55
CA SER A 43 6.09 -15.96 -9.26
C SER A 43 6.40 -16.15 -7.78
N ALA A 44 7.64 -16.52 -7.46
CA ALA A 44 8.11 -16.57 -6.07
C ALA A 44 8.22 -15.18 -5.41
N ILE A 45 7.89 -14.11 -6.14
CA ILE A 45 8.04 -12.72 -5.69
C ILE A 45 6.93 -12.36 -4.71
N GLN A 46 7.34 -11.77 -3.59
CA GLN A 46 6.45 -11.25 -2.57
C GLN A 46 6.62 -9.75 -2.44
N TYR A 47 5.51 -9.04 -2.24
CA TYR A 47 5.51 -7.59 -2.07
C TYR A 47 5.09 -7.24 -0.66
N GLN A 48 5.86 -6.35 -0.03
CA GLN A 48 5.54 -5.82 1.30
C GLN A 48 4.33 -4.90 1.25
N ILE A 49 3.46 -5.01 2.24
CA ILE A 49 2.22 -4.24 2.31
C ILE A 49 2.43 -3.05 3.26
N PRO A 50 2.39 -1.80 2.76
CA PRO A 50 2.52 -0.61 3.58
C PRO A 50 1.28 -0.38 4.47
N ASN A 51 1.50 0.23 5.64
CA ASN A 51 0.42 0.74 6.49
C ASN A 51 -0.01 2.13 6.02
N GLU A 52 -1.30 2.45 6.19
CA GLU A 52 -1.91 3.76 5.89
C GLU A 52 -1.59 4.29 4.47
N TYR A 53 -1.40 3.37 3.54
CA TYR A 53 -1.07 3.69 2.15
C TYR A 53 -2.33 3.92 1.35
N ILE A 54 -2.36 5.02 0.62
CA ILE A 54 -3.52 5.47 -0.16
C ILE A 54 -3.09 5.84 -1.58
N ILE A 55 -3.75 5.23 -2.55
CA ILE A 55 -3.58 5.58 -3.97
C ILE A 55 -4.92 5.76 -4.67
N LYS A 56 -4.85 6.49 -5.78
CA LYS A 56 -5.86 6.46 -6.82
C LYS A 56 -5.39 5.61 -7.98
N THR A 57 -6.29 4.82 -8.53
CA THR A 57 -6.09 4.09 -9.79
C THR A 57 -7.39 4.07 -10.57
N GLU A 58 -7.32 3.79 -11.87
CA GLU A 58 -8.48 3.70 -12.74
C GLU A 58 -8.71 2.26 -13.19
N VAL A 59 -9.93 1.76 -13.02
CA VAL A 59 -10.33 0.42 -13.43
C VAL A 59 -11.72 0.49 -14.02
N ALA A 60 -11.92 -0.03 -15.23
CA ALA A 60 -13.25 -0.08 -15.85
C ALA A 60 -13.97 1.29 -15.88
N ASN A 61 -13.22 2.36 -16.18
CA ASN A 61 -13.68 3.76 -16.17
C ASN A 61 -14.14 4.28 -14.80
N GLN A 62 -13.78 3.56 -13.72
CA GLN A 62 -14.04 3.97 -12.34
C GLN A 62 -12.73 4.42 -11.69
N MET A 63 -12.77 5.62 -11.10
CA MET A 63 -11.67 6.12 -10.28
C MET A 63 -11.76 5.53 -8.88
N LEU A 64 -10.85 4.61 -8.59
CA LEU A 64 -10.76 3.92 -7.32
C LEU A 64 -9.82 4.66 -6.37
N TYR A 65 -10.19 4.69 -5.10
CA TYR A 65 -9.34 5.04 -3.98
C TYR A 65 -9.07 3.77 -3.21
N CYS A 66 -7.82 3.33 -3.22
CA CYS A 66 -7.39 2.10 -2.56
C CYS A 66 -6.59 2.46 -1.31
N GLU A 67 -6.95 1.85 -0.19
CA GLU A 67 -6.31 2.08 1.11
C GLU A 67 -5.92 0.75 1.76
N THR A 68 -4.73 0.72 2.37
CA THR A 68 -4.34 -0.33 3.31
C THR A 68 -4.16 0.22 4.71
N LYS A 69 -4.71 -0.47 5.70
CA LYS A 69 -4.55 -0.11 7.12
C LYS A 69 -4.32 -1.34 7.97
N TYR A 70 -3.27 -1.32 8.79
CA TYR A 70 -3.01 -2.37 9.77
C TYR A 70 -3.92 -2.18 10.97
N THR A 71 -4.48 -3.29 11.45
CA THR A 71 -5.24 -3.36 12.69
C THR A 71 -4.31 -3.67 13.86
N LEU A 72 -4.77 -3.44 15.09
CA LEU A 72 -4.03 -3.77 16.31
C LEU A 72 -3.62 -5.27 16.37
N ALA A 73 -4.39 -6.16 15.74
CA ALA A 73 -4.10 -7.59 15.64
C ALA A 73 -3.12 -7.95 14.50
N ASN A 74 -2.39 -6.97 13.95
CA ASN A 74 -1.48 -7.12 12.80
C ASN A 74 -2.14 -7.76 11.55
N LYS A 75 -3.45 -7.57 11.38
CA LYS A 75 -4.17 -7.89 10.15
C LYS A 75 -4.28 -6.64 9.28
N VAL A 76 -4.17 -6.80 7.96
CA VAL A 76 -4.34 -5.69 7.01
C VAL A 76 -5.81 -5.62 6.60
N LEU A 77 -6.40 -4.44 6.73
CA LEU A 77 -7.67 -4.07 6.11
C LEU A 77 -7.37 -3.43 4.76
N TYR A 78 -7.94 -4.01 3.70
CA TYR A 78 -7.91 -3.47 2.35
C TYR A 78 -9.25 -2.82 2.06
N THR A 79 -9.25 -1.60 1.58
CA THR A 79 -10.45 -0.83 1.27
C THR A 79 -10.37 -0.30 -0.16
N ILE A 80 -11.48 -0.42 -0.89
CA ILE A 80 -11.68 0.25 -2.17
C ILE A 80 -12.91 1.14 -2.04
N THR A 81 -12.74 2.41 -2.36
CA THR A 81 -13.81 3.40 -2.44
C THR A 81 -13.89 3.96 -3.85
N TRP A 82 -15.09 4.13 -4.38
CA TRP A 82 -15.32 4.78 -5.67
C TRP A 82 -16.59 5.62 -5.62
N LYS A 83 -16.77 6.46 -6.63
CA LYS A 83 -17.98 7.28 -6.78
C LYS A 83 -18.69 6.91 -8.06
N GLU A 84 -20.01 6.87 -8.00
CA GLU A 84 -20.88 6.68 -9.15
C GLU A 84 -21.98 7.74 -9.08
N GLY A 85 -21.89 8.75 -9.96
CA GLY A 85 -22.67 9.97 -9.84
C GLY A 85 -22.45 10.64 -8.48
N ARG A 86 -23.52 10.79 -7.70
CA ARG A 86 -23.48 11.37 -6.34
C ARG A 86 -23.22 10.32 -5.25
N ALA A 87 -23.36 9.04 -5.55
CA ALA A 87 -23.18 7.96 -4.59
C ALA A 87 -21.69 7.68 -4.35
N LYS A 88 -21.34 7.43 -3.09
CA LYS A 88 -20.02 6.93 -2.68
C LYS A 88 -20.17 5.48 -2.27
N TRP A 89 -19.45 4.61 -2.95
CA TRP A 89 -19.45 3.18 -2.68
C TRP A 89 -18.15 2.76 -1.98
N ILE A 90 -18.25 1.73 -1.16
CA ILE A 90 -17.11 1.18 -0.42
C ILE A 90 -17.23 -0.34 -0.37
N VAL A 91 -16.09 -1.02 -0.56
CA VAL A 91 -15.90 -2.43 -0.22
C VAL A 91 -14.62 -2.56 0.59
N SER A 92 -14.61 -3.47 1.56
CA SER A 92 -13.44 -3.72 2.39
C SER A 92 -13.31 -5.19 2.74
N SER A 93 -12.08 -5.66 2.92
CA SER A 93 -11.79 -7.02 3.37
C SER A 93 -10.53 -7.07 4.21
N LYS A 94 -10.50 -7.96 5.21
CA LYS A 94 -9.29 -8.30 5.97
C LYS A 94 -8.59 -9.56 5.44
N GLN A 95 -9.19 -10.24 4.46
CA GLN A 95 -8.69 -11.52 3.94
C GLN A 95 -7.59 -11.32 2.91
N SER A 96 -7.83 -10.50 1.88
CA SER A 96 -6.84 -10.22 0.84
C SER A 96 -7.19 -8.99 0.00
N ALA A 97 -6.17 -8.40 -0.64
CA ALA A 97 -6.34 -7.33 -1.63
C ALA A 97 -7.16 -7.80 -2.86
N THR A 98 -6.90 -9.01 -3.36
CA THR A 98 -7.68 -9.56 -4.49
C THR A 98 -9.14 -9.81 -4.10
N GLY A 99 -9.41 -10.22 -2.86
CA GLY A 99 -10.77 -10.40 -2.36
C GLY A 99 -11.59 -9.10 -2.43
N VAL A 100 -11.01 -7.97 -2.03
CA VAL A 100 -11.70 -6.68 -2.13
C VAL A 100 -11.86 -6.21 -3.59
N VAL A 101 -10.89 -6.49 -4.47
CA VAL A 101 -11.02 -6.22 -5.91
C VAL A 101 -12.16 -7.03 -6.52
N ASN A 102 -12.26 -8.32 -6.20
CA ASN A 102 -13.34 -9.17 -6.69
C ASN A 102 -14.72 -8.68 -6.21
N ALA A 103 -14.82 -8.23 -4.95
CA ALA A 103 -16.05 -7.63 -4.44
C ALA A 103 -16.43 -6.35 -5.19
N PHE A 104 -15.46 -5.49 -5.53
CA PHE A 104 -15.67 -4.33 -6.38
C PHE A 104 -16.12 -4.72 -7.79
N LEU A 105 -15.43 -5.67 -8.44
CA LEU A 105 -15.76 -6.12 -9.80
C LEU A 105 -17.17 -6.71 -9.88
N LYS A 106 -17.58 -7.47 -8.85
CA LYS A 106 -18.94 -7.97 -8.74
C LYS A 106 -19.96 -6.84 -8.66
N LYS A 107 -19.66 -5.76 -7.90
CA LYS A 107 -20.54 -4.60 -7.78
C LYS A 107 -20.75 -3.84 -9.09
N ILE A 108 -19.77 -3.87 -10.00
CA ILE A 108 -19.87 -3.21 -11.31
C ILE A 108 -20.19 -4.20 -12.46
N ASN A 109 -20.69 -5.40 -12.14
CA ASN A 109 -21.02 -6.45 -13.12
C ASN A 109 -19.85 -6.84 -14.06
N ARG A 110 -18.63 -6.90 -13.52
CA ARG A 110 -17.39 -7.28 -14.25
C ARG A 110 -16.65 -8.46 -13.62
N GLU A 111 -17.37 -9.39 -13.01
CA GLU A 111 -16.82 -10.55 -12.28
C GLU A 111 -15.92 -11.48 -13.12
N ASN A 112 -16.06 -11.47 -14.44
CA ASN A 112 -15.20 -12.22 -15.35
C ASN A 112 -13.78 -11.61 -15.51
N SER A 113 -13.54 -10.43 -14.95
CA SER A 113 -12.23 -9.76 -15.02
C SER A 113 -11.26 -10.36 -14.01
N GLN A 114 -10.13 -10.89 -14.50
CA GLN A 114 -9.08 -11.45 -13.63
C GLN A 114 -8.01 -10.40 -13.30
N ILE A 115 -8.38 -9.40 -12.49
CA ILE A 115 -7.45 -8.33 -12.08
C ILE A 115 -6.93 -8.60 -10.66
N SER A 116 -5.61 -8.62 -10.51
CA SER A 116 -4.97 -8.88 -9.21
C SER A 116 -5.05 -7.68 -8.27
N GLY A 117 -5.25 -7.94 -6.97
CA GLY A 117 -5.13 -6.92 -5.93
C GLY A 117 -3.73 -6.28 -5.88
N ILE A 118 -2.67 -7.01 -6.23
CA ILE A 118 -1.31 -6.46 -6.30
C ILE A 118 -1.25 -5.30 -7.30
N HIS A 119 -1.92 -5.47 -8.44
CA HIS A 119 -1.99 -4.48 -9.50
C HIS A 119 -2.83 -3.30 -9.05
N ILE A 120 -4.07 -3.53 -8.60
CA ILE A 120 -4.97 -2.43 -8.22
C ILE A 120 -4.38 -1.57 -7.11
N PHE A 121 -3.72 -2.17 -6.12
CA PHE A 121 -3.05 -1.45 -5.05
C PHE A 121 -1.66 -0.94 -5.43
N GLY A 122 -1.09 -1.37 -6.56
CA GLY A 122 0.25 -0.95 -6.98
C GLY A 122 1.38 -1.41 -6.05
N PHE A 123 1.23 -2.56 -5.38
CA PHE A 123 2.26 -3.06 -4.45
C PHE A 123 3.55 -3.48 -5.17
N ASN A 124 3.47 -3.76 -6.47
CA ASN A 124 4.60 -4.13 -7.31
C ASN A 124 5.30 -2.92 -7.98
N ILE A 125 4.97 -1.69 -7.58
CA ILE A 125 5.63 -0.49 -8.11
C ILE A 125 6.94 -0.26 -7.35
N GLU A 126 8.05 -0.68 -7.97
CA GLU A 126 9.39 -0.71 -7.36
C GLU A 126 9.86 0.65 -6.83
N ILE A 127 9.63 1.74 -7.59
CA ILE A 127 10.06 3.07 -7.16
C ILE A 127 9.39 3.51 -5.84
N LEU A 128 8.17 3.03 -5.56
CA LEU A 128 7.48 3.30 -4.30
C LEU A 128 8.07 2.49 -3.15
N HIS A 129 8.46 1.25 -3.39
CA HIS A 129 9.17 0.41 -2.42
C HIS A 129 10.48 1.08 -1.99
N GLN A 130 11.30 1.51 -2.97
CA GLN A 130 12.56 2.19 -2.71
C GLN A 130 12.37 3.52 -1.97
N ALA A 131 11.32 4.28 -2.30
CA ALA A 131 11.00 5.51 -1.60
C ALA A 131 10.72 5.26 -0.10
N ARG A 132 9.98 4.20 0.23
CA ARG A 132 9.69 3.82 1.63
C ARG A 132 10.95 3.41 2.40
N ILE A 133 11.82 2.62 1.78
CA ILE A 133 13.11 2.23 2.40
C ILE A 133 13.97 3.46 2.67
N LYS A 134 14.03 4.41 1.74
CA LYS A 134 14.77 5.66 1.94
C LYS A 134 14.19 6.50 3.08
N GLN A 135 12.86 6.59 3.20
CA GLN A 135 12.21 7.31 4.30
C GLN A 135 12.47 6.66 5.66
N SER A 136 12.39 5.33 5.75
CA SER A 136 12.65 4.62 7.01
C SER A 136 14.08 4.83 7.51
N LYS A 137 15.08 4.70 6.60
CA LYS A 137 16.50 4.97 6.89
C LYS A 137 16.76 6.41 7.35
N LYS A 138 16.10 7.41 6.74
CA LYS A 138 16.24 8.81 7.19
C LYS A 138 15.69 9.01 8.61
N SER A 139 14.55 8.38 8.93
CA SER A 139 13.94 8.49 10.26
C SER A 139 14.78 7.85 11.35
N SER A 140 15.44 6.71 11.07
CA SER A 140 16.32 6.06 12.05
C SER A 140 17.58 6.88 12.32
N THR A 141 18.19 7.46 11.28
CA THR A 141 19.35 8.35 11.43
C THR A 141 18.99 9.64 12.18
N ALA A 142 17.83 10.25 11.90
CA ALA A 142 17.35 11.43 12.63
C ALA A 142 17.09 11.12 14.11
N LYS A 143 16.48 9.97 14.42
CA LYS A 143 16.29 9.51 15.81
C LYS A 143 17.62 9.28 16.52
N ALA A 144 18.63 8.73 15.85
CA ALA A 144 19.96 8.56 16.41
C ALA A 144 20.65 9.89 16.74
N ILE A 145 20.45 10.94 15.92
CA ILE A 145 21.00 12.28 16.17
C ILE A 145 20.29 12.95 17.36
N VAL A 146 18.96 12.81 17.48
CA VAL A 146 18.19 13.36 18.61
C VAL A 146 18.52 12.63 19.94
N ASN A 147 18.79 11.31 19.89
CA ASN A 147 19.13 10.54 21.09
C ASN A 147 20.53 10.85 21.66
N LYS A 148 21.42 11.51 20.91
CA LYS A 148 22.73 11.97 21.43
C LYS A 148 22.64 13.16 22.40
N ARG A 149 21.43 13.71 22.63
CA ARG A 149 21.19 14.81 23.58
C ARG A 149 20.41 14.40 24.84
N LYS A 150 20.07 13.11 25.00
CA LYS A 150 19.50 12.62 26.26
C LYS A 150 20.62 12.19 27.19
N ARG A 151 20.74 12.88 28.34
CA ARG A 151 21.54 12.43 29.50
C ARG A 151 21.25 10.94 29.77
N PRO A 152 22.26 10.12 30.13
CA PRO A 152 21.99 8.79 30.65
C PRO A 152 21.08 8.92 31.88
N LEU A 153 20.05 8.07 31.93
CA LEU A 153 19.14 7.98 33.07
C LEU A 153 20.01 7.60 34.29
N ASN A 154 20.10 8.48 35.28
CA ASN A 154 20.82 8.19 36.53
C ASN A 154 20.41 6.81 37.05
N GLU A 155 21.40 5.97 37.36
CA GLU A 155 21.22 4.77 38.16
C GLU A 155 20.61 5.18 39.52
N MET A 156 19.42 4.64 39.83
CA MET A 156 18.89 4.67 41.19
C MET A 156 19.81 3.81 42.06
N GLN A 157 20.64 4.43 42.89
CA GLN A 157 21.25 3.73 44.01
C GLN A 157 20.18 3.49 45.08
N LEU A 158 19.85 2.22 45.32
CA LEU A 158 19.14 1.79 46.51
C LEU A 158 20.14 1.85 47.67
N VAL A 159 19.91 2.74 48.63
CA VAL A 159 20.63 2.75 49.90
C VAL A 159 19.81 1.92 50.89
N SER A 160 20.44 0.93 51.52
CA SER A 160 19.96 0.29 52.76
C SER A 160 20.75 0.88 53.92
#